data_AF-A0A845FVQ0-F1
#
_entry.id   AF-A0A845FVQ0-F1
#
_cell.length_a   1.000
_cell.length_b   1.000
_cell.length_c   1.000
_cell.angle_alpha   90.00
_cell.angle_beta   90.00
_cell.angle_gamma   90.00
#
_symmetry.space_group_name_H-M   'P 1'
#
loop_
_entity.id
_entity.type
_entity.pdbx_description
1 polymer ?
#
loop_
_entity_poly.entity_id
_entity_poly.type
_entity_poly.pdbx_seq_one_letter_code
_entity_poly.pdbx_strand_id
1 'polypeptide(L)'
;MYSRHQYIEEEQWVIWNGTLGILDTVAIGEIEVGPDGRSAWLDEPYDMVGPFSLDELESSGEIAFAACVVMSREKWRTDQVQLRLKARQLRREAQERMYEEFARYNERRQKAHNQGSRSQFSFQQRGNDRQHREVLKLPAEGSLKATQIKAAYRKLAQKFHPDAGGSQEQFVEITVARDALLERAS
;
A
#
# COMPACT_ATOMS: atom_id res chain seq x y z
N MET A 1 -15.07 -46.34 16.57
CA MET A 1 -15.41 -46.06 15.16
C MET A 1 -14.56 -44.88 14.71
N TYR A 2 -13.56 -45.11 13.87
CA TYR A 2 -12.75 -44.02 13.32
C TYR A 2 -13.61 -43.24 12.33
N SER A 3 -13.99 -42.02 12.72
CA SER A 3 -14.64 -41.06 11.83
C SER A 3 -13.65 -40.67 10.74
N ARG A 4 -13.95 -41.12 9.53
CA ARG A 4 -13.22 -40.85 8.29
C ARG A 4 -13.31 -39.34 8.04
N HIS A 5 -12.34 -38.59 8.55
CA HIS A 5 -12.08 -37.24 8.08
C HIS A 5 -11.60 -37.40 6.64
N GLN A 6 -12.54 -37.31 5.70
CA GLN A 6 -12.22 -36.96 4.33
C GLN A 6 -11.52 -35.60 4.43
N TYR A 7 -10.20 -35.60 4.37
CA TYR A 7 -9.44 -34.44 3.95
C TYR A 7 -9.90 -34.18 2.51
N ILE A 8 -10.97 -33.41 2.35
CA ILE A 8 -11.17 -32.68 1.11
C ILE A 8 -9.93 -31.81 1.07
N GLU A 9 -9.05 -32.05 0.10
CA GLU A 9 -8.02 -31.07 -0.23
C GLU A 9 -8.79 -29.79 -0.54
N GLU A 10 -8.90 -28.89 0.45
CA GLU A 10 -9.61 -27.63 0.30
C GLU A 10 -9.02 -26.95 -0.92
N GLU A 11 -9.82 -26.83 -1.98
CA GLU A 11 -9.34 -26.38 -3.27
C GLU A 11 -8.74 -24.99 -3.11
N GLN A 12 -7.40 -24.92 -3.22
CA GLN A 12 -6.64 -23.71 -2.94
C GLN A 12 -6.60 -22.83 -4.19
N TRP A 13 -7.13 -21.63 -4.05
CA TRP A 13 -7.13 -20.58 -5.07
C TRP A 13 -5.90 -19.70 -4.94
N VAL A 14 -5.50 -19.05 -6.02
CA VAL A 14 -4.41 -18.06 -6.02
C VAL A 14 -5.04 -16.69 -5.85
N ILE A 15 -4.59 -15.93 -4.85
CA ILE A 15 -4.87 -14.51 -4.73
C ILE A 15 -3.65 -13.71 -5.20
N TRP A 16 -3.89 -12.81 -6.15
CA TRP A 16 -2.87 -11.94 -6.72
C TRP A 16 -3.28 -10.48 -6.62
N ASN A 17 -2.42 -9.65 -6.02
CA ASN A 17 -2.54 -8.19 -6.08
C ASN A 17 -1.29 -7.60 -6.75
N GLY A 18 -1.45 -7.23 -8.02
CA GLY A 18 -0.36 -6.67 -8.82
C GLY A 18 0.16 -5.31 -8.31
N THR A 19 -0.67 -4.53 -7.62
CA THR A 19 -0.24 -3.22 -7.08
C THR A 19 0.63 -3.39 -5.83
N LEU A 20 0.23 -4.26 -4.91
CA LEU A 20 0.95 -4.55 -3.67
C LEU A 20 2.05 -5.62 -3.84
N GLY A 21 2.09 -6.31 -4.98
CA GLY A 21 3.02 -7.40 -5.23
C GLY A 21 2.73 -8.66 -4.42
N ILE A 22 1.51 -8.80 -3.89
CA ILE A 22 1.08 -9.94 -3.09
C ILE A 22 0.72 -11.10 -4.02
N LEU A 23 1.29 -12.26 -3.74
CA LEU A 23 0.94 -13.55 -4.34
C LEU A 23 0.83 -14.56 -3.21
N ASP A 24 -0.34 -15.14 -3.06
CA ASP A 24 -0.60 -16.13 -2.01
C ASP A 24 -1.60 -17.19 -2.49
N THR A 25 -1.76 -18.25 -1.70
CA THR A 25 -2.81 -19.26 -1.89
C THR A 25 -3.78 -19.23 -0.72
N VAL A 26 -5.07 -19.37 -1.02
CA VAL A 26 -6.14 -19.23 -0.03
C VAL A 26 -7.33 -20.13 -0.38
N ALA A 27 -8.02 -20.63 0.64
CA ALA A 27 -9.27 -21.37 0.49
C ALA A 27 -10.47 -20.43 0.31
N ILE A 28 -11.57 -20.99 -0.16
CA ILE A 28 -12.88 -20.31 -0.03
C ILE A 28 -13.35 -20.50 1.42
N GLY A 29 -13.69 -19.40 2.08
CA GLY A 29 -14.21 -19.36 3.44
C GLY A 29 -15.73 -19.45 3.44
N GLU A 30 -16.39 -18.34 3.75
CA GLU A 30 -17.85 -18.27 3.83
C GLU A 30 -18.50 -18.34 2.44
N ILE A 31 -19.60 -19.10 2.34
CA ILE A 31 -20.42 -19.22 1.12
C ILE A 31 -21.87 -18.99 1.47
N GLU A 32 -22.47 -17.99 0.84
CA GLU A 32 -23.90 -17.68 0.92
C GLU A 32 -24.60 -18.10 -0.37
N VAL A 33 -25.69 -18.87 -0.24
CA VAL A 33 -26.52 -19.28 -1.37
C VAL A 33 -27.73 -18.35 -1.46
N GLY A 34 -27.77 -17.54 -2.51
CA GLY A 34 -28.86 -16.62 -2.80
C GLY A 34 -29.65 -17.00 -4.06
N PRO A 35 -30.72 -16.24 -4.37
CA PRO A 35 -31.50 -16.43 -5.61
C PRO A 35 -30.67 -16.19 -6.88
N ASP A 36 -29.59 -15.42 -6.78
CA ASP A 36 -28.69 -15.06 -7.89
C ASP A 36 -27.46 -15.98 -8.01
N GLY A 37 -27.35 -17.04 -7.18
CA GLY A 37 -26.25 -18.00 -7.19
C GLY A 37 -25.47 -18.06 -5.87
N ARG A 38 -24.26 -18.63 -5.92
CA ARG A 38 -23.35 -18.74 -4.77
C ARG A 38 -22.44 -17.52 -4.68
N SER A 39 -22.60 -16.72 -3.62
CA SER A 39 -21.66 -15.67 -3.25
C SER A 39 -20.67 -16.22 -2.23
N ALA A 40 -19.39 -15.88 -2.37
CA ALA A 40 -18.35 -16.37 -1.49
C ALA A 40 -17.37 -15.28 -1.04
N TRP A 41 -16.71 -15.57 0.07
CA TRP A 41 -15.59 -14.85 0.64
C TRP A 41 -14.39 -15.78 0.72
N LEU A 42 -13.18 -15.23 0.72
CA LEU A 42 -11.98 -16.02 0.97
C LEU A 42 -11.86 -16.36 2.47
N ASP A 43 -11.00 -17.31 2.79
CA ASP A 43 -10.67 -17.63 4.17
C ASP A 43 -9.64 -16.63 4.75
N GLU A 44 -9.48 -16.63 6.08
CA GLU A 44 -8.46 -15.83 6.76
C GLU A 44 -7.06 -16.06 6.14
N PRO A 45 -6.24 -15.01 5.98
CA PRO A 45 -6.40 -13.63 6.43
C PRO A 45 -7.12 -12.70 5.42
N TYR A 46 -7.82 -13.28 4.43
CA TYR A 46 -8.43 -12.55 3.32
C TYR A 46 -9.97 -12.59 3.34
N ASP A 47 -10.59 -12.87 4.50
CA ASP A 47 -12.04 -12.89 4.74
C ASP A 47 -12.78 -11.61 4.33
N MET A 48 -12.06 -10.48 4.27
CA MET A 48 -12.55 -9.21 3.72
C MET A 48 -12.71 -9.18 2.19
N VAL A 49 -12.22 -10.20 1.46
CA VAL A 49 -12.25 -10.29 0.00
C VAL A 49 -13.50 -11.06 -0.40
N GLY A 50 -14.56 -10.32 -0.67
CA GLY A 50 -15.89 -10.78 -1.03
C GLY A 50 -16.95 -9.72 -0.71
N PRO A 51 -18.22 -9.95 -1.03
CA PRO A 51 -18.73 -11.10 -1.79
C PRO A 51 -18.29 -11.08 -3.26
N PHE A 52 -17.99 -12.26 -3.81
CA PHE A 52 -17.83 -12.47 -5.25
C PHE A 52 -18.58 -13.74 -5.69
N SER A 53 -18.89 -13.88 -6.98
CA SER A 53 -19.60 -15.04 -7.52
C SER A 53 -18.67 -16.27 -7.56
N LEU A 54 -18.98 -17.30 -6.76
CA LEU A 54 -18.24 -18.55 -6.77
C LEU A 54 -18.50 -19.35 -8.05
N ASP A 55 -19.72 -19.31 -8.56
CA ASP A 55 -20.10 -19.99 -9.81
C ASP A 55 -19.32 -19.41 -11.00
N GLU A 56 -19.12 -18.09 -11.03
CA GLU A 56 -18.29 -17.43 -12.04
C GLU A 56 -16.82 -17.83 -11.90
N LEU A 57 -16.26 -17.77 -10.68
CA LEU A 57 -14.87 -18.15 -10.41
C LEU A 57 -14.57 -19.59 -10.83
N GLU A 58 -15.46 -20.53 -10.52
CA GLU A 58 -15.33 -21.93 -10.93
C GLU A 58 -15.43 -22.09 -12.46
N SER A 59 -16.31 -21.34 -13.13
CA SER A 59 -16.53 -21.45 -14.58
C SER A 59 -15.45 -20.77 -15.42
N SER A 60 -14.96 -19.60 -15.02
CA SER A 60 -13.98 -18.80 -15.76
C SER A 60 -12.54 -19.12 -15.35
N GLY A 61 -12.37 -19.67 -14.13
CA GLY A 61 -11.09 -19.86 -13.49
C GLY A 61 -10.48 -18.57 -12.93
N GLU A 62 -11.16 -17.42 -12.97
CA GLU A 62 -10.73 -16.17 -12.36
C GLU A 62 -11.86 -15.19 -12.06
N ILE A 63 -11.71 -14.40 -11.01
CA ILE A 63 -12.59 -13.29 -10.70
C ILE A 63 -11.78 -12.11 -10.15
N ALA A 64 -12.14 -10.90 -10.58
CA ALA A 64 -11.55 -9.69 -10.08
C ALA A 64 -12.38 -9.14 -8.90
N PHE A 65 -11.70 -8.78 -7.81
CA PHE A 65 -12.30 -8.09 -6.68
C PHE A 65 -11.39 -6.94 -6.25
N ALA A 66 -11.86 -5.70 -6.44
CA ALA A 66 -11.08 -4.49 -6.22
C ALA A 66 -9.68 -4.57 -6.92
N ALA A 67 -8.59 -4.46 -6.16
CA ALA A 67 -7.22 -4.56 -6.67
C ALA A 67 -6.67 -6.01 -6.72
N CYS A 68 -7.45 -6.97 -6.22
CA CYS A 68 -7.10 -8.38 -6.17
C CYS A 68 -7.74 -9.13 -7.35
N VAL A 69 -7.05 -10.16 -7.82
CA VAL A 69 -7.61 -11.16 -8.71
C VAL A 69 -7.46 -12.51 -8.03
N VAL A 70 -8.58 -13.21 -7.87
CA VAL A 70 -8.62 -14.59 -7.38
C VAL A 70 -8.72 -15.48 -8.61
N MET A 71 -7.89 -16.52 -8.68
CA MET A 71 -7.84 -17.38 -9.87
C MET A 71 -7.41 -18.80 -9.54
N SER A 72 -7.77 -19.72 -10.41
CA SER A 72 -7.33 -21.10 -10.29
C SER A 72 -5.81 -21.19 -10.47
N ARG A 73 -5.21 -22.24 -9.91
CA ARG A 73 -3.77 -22.50 -10.07
C ARG A 73 -3.38 -22.69 -11.54
N GLU A 74 -4.26 -23.25 -12.35
CA GLU A 74 -4.04 -23.42 -13.79
C GLU A 74 -4.00 -22.07 -14.50
N LYS A 75 -4.99 -21.21 -14.25
CA LYS A 75 -5.06 -19.86 -14.83
C LYS A 75 -3.84 -19.03 -14.46
N TRP A 76 -3.43 -19.08 -13.19
CA TRP A 76 -2.20 -18.45 -12.73
C TRP A 76 -0.97 -18.96 -13.49
N ARG A 77 -0.80 -20.28 -13.66
CA ARG A 77 0.37 -20.83 -14.37
C ARG A 77 0.47 -20.30 -15.80
N THR A 78 -0.66 -20.17 -16.47
CA THR A 78 -0.75 -19.65 -17.84
C THR A 78 -0.45 -18.15 -17.90
N ASP A 79 -1.03 -17.36 -16.99
CA ASP A 79 -1.04 -15.89 -17.12
C ASP A 79 0.05 -15.18 -16.31
N GLN A 80 0.76 -15.89 -15.43
CA GLN A 80 1.71 -15.32 -14.46
C GLN A 80 2.75 -14.38 -15.08
N VAL A 81 3.19 -14.62 -16.32
CA VAL A 81 4.19 -13.78 -16.98
C VAL A 81 3.59 -12.43 -17.32
N GLN A 82 2.42 -12.43 -17.96
CA GLN A 82 1.74 -11.19 -18.36
C GLN A 82 1.27 -10.40 -17.14
N LEU A 83 0.72 -11.08 -16.14
CA LEU A 83 0.31 -10.46 -14.88
C LEU A 83 1.48 -9.76 -14.17
N ARG A 84 2.66 -10.39 -14.14
CA ARG A 84 3.86 -9.77 -13.54
C ARG A 84 4.42 -8.62 -14.36
N LEU A 85 4.39 -8.70 -15.69
CA LEU A 85 4.81 -7.59 -16.56
C LEU A 85 3.91 -6.37 -16.38
N LYS A 86 2.59 -6.57 -16.42
CA LYS A 86 1.60 -5.50 -16.19
C LYS A 86 1.75 -4.90 -14.80
N ALA A 87 1.95 -5.72 -13.77
CA ALA A 87 2.17 -5.25 -12.41
C ALA A 87 3.45 -4.40 -12.26
N ARG A 88 4.54 -4.79 -12.92
CA ARG A 88 5.78 -3.97 -12.97
C ARG A 88 5.53 -2.63 -13.65
N GLN A 89 4.82 -2.62 -14.77
CA GLN A 89 4.48 -1.39 -15.49
C GLN A 89 3.62 -0.46 -14.64
N LEU A 90 2.57 -0.98 -13.99
CA LEU A 90 1.70 -0.18 -13.11
C LEU A 90 2.46 0.43 -11.93
N ARG A 91 3.33 -0.35 -11.27
CA ARG A 91 4.19 0.18 -10.19
C ARG A 91 5.14 1.25 -10.71
N ARG A 92 5.70 1.08 -11.91
CA ARG A 92 6.57 2.08 -12.55
C ARG A 92 5.81 3.37 -12.87
N GLU A 93 4.62 3.28 -13.47
CA GLU A 93 3.79 4.45 -13.79
C GLU A 93 3.32 5.19 -12.52
N ALA A 94 2.97 4.46 -11.47
CA ALA A 94 2.67 5.05 -10.16
C ALA A 94 3.89 5.78 -9.60
N GLN A 95 5.07 5.14 -9.65
CA GLN A 95 6.35 5.72 -9.25
C GLN A 95 6.69 6.99 -10.06
N GLU A 96 6.52 6.97 -11.39
CA GLU A 96 6.78 8.11 -12.27
C GLU A 96 5.85 9.29 -11.97
N ARG A 97 4.53 9.05 -11.87
CA ARG A 97 3.56 10.10 -11.49
C ARG A 97 3.91 10.75 -10.15
N MET A 98 4.34 9.94 -9.19
CA MET A 98 4.71 10.43 -7.87
C MET A 98 6.06 11.18 -7.89
N TYR A 99 7.04 10.73 -8.67
CA TYR A 99 8.31 11.47 -8.88
C TYR A 99 8.06 12.85 -9.49
N GLU A 100 7.19 12.94 -10.49
CA GLU A 100 6.80 14.22 -11.08
C GLU A 100 6.12 15.13 -10.06
N GLU A 101 5.21 14.59 -9.24
CA GLU A 101 4.57 15.36 -8.18
C GLU A 101 5.59 15.86 -7.13
N PHE A 102 6.54 15.00 -6.74
CA PHE A 102 7.60 15.36 -5.82
C PHE A 102 8.54 16.43 -6.40
N ALA A 103 8.88 16.34 -7.69
CA ALA A 103 9.62 17.38 -8.39
C ALA A 103 8.86 18.72 -8.38
N ARG A 104 7.56 18.71 -8.70
CA ARG A 104 6.69 19.89 -8.62
C ARG A 104 6.61 20.46 -7.20
N TYR A 105 6.55 19.61 -6.17
CA TYR A 105 6.57 20.05 -4.77
C TYR A 105 7.90 20.76 -4.43
N ASN A 106 9.03 20.15 -4.78
CA ASN A 106 10.35 20.72 -4.52
C ASN A 106 10.56 22.06 -5.26
N GLU A 107 10.13 22.16 -6.51
CA GLU A 107 10.17 23.42 -7.27
C GLU A 107 9.33 24.51 -6.62
N ARG A 108 8.11 24.19 -6.17
CA ARG A 108 7.24 25.14 -5.44
C ARG A 108 7.92 25.63 -4.17
N ARG A 109 8.52 24.71 -3.40
CA ARG A 109 9.26 25.04 -2.17
C ARG A 109 10.46 25.95 -2.43
N GLN A 110 11.26 25.63 -3.45
CA GLN A 110 12.44 26.43 -3.80
C GLN A 110 12.05 27.86 -4.25
N LYS A 111 10.95 27.99 -4.99
CA LYS A 111 10.38 29.30 -5.35
C LYS A 111 9.87 30.07 -4.13
N ALA A 112 9.14 29.43 -3.23
CA ALA A 112 8.61 30.06 -2.01
C ALA A 112 9.74 30.53 -1.06
N HIS A 113 10.79 29.72 -0.89
CA HIS A 113 11.98 30.09 -0.12
C HIS A 113 12.70 31.31 -0.72
N ASN A 114 12.69 31.45 -2.05
CA ASN A 114 13.28 32.60 -2.74
C ASN A 114 12.39 33.87 -2.73
N GLN A 115 11.11 33.80 -2.33
CA GLN A 115 10.15 34.90 -2.43
C GLN A 115 9.66 35.48 -1.08
N GLY A 116 10.19 35.04 0.06
CA GLY A 116 10.18 35.82 1.31
C GLY A 116 8.81 36.30 1.86
N SER A 117 7.75 35.47 1.88
CA SER A 117 6.46 35.83 2.50
C SER A 117 6.22 35.08 3.81
N ARG A 118 6.64 35.69 4.92
CA ARG A 118 6.77 35.06 6.25
C ARG A 118 5.53 35.16 7.16
N SER A 119 4.45 35.84 6.77
CA SER A 119 3.41 36.29 7.73
C SER A 119 2.06 35.56 7.72
N GLN A 120 1.67 34.83 6.67
CA GLN A 120 0.31 34.28 6.55
C GLN A 120 0.20 32.76 6.85
N PHE A 121 1.32 32.06 7.05
CA PHE A 121 1.39 30.59 7.17
C PHE A 121 1.25 30.02 8.61
N SER A 122 1.12 30.86 9.63
CA SER A 122 1.43 30.47 11.01
C SER A 122 0.34 29.73 11.79
N PHE A 123 -0.95 29.80 11.40
CA PHE A 123 -2.05 29.18 12.16
C PHE A 123 -2.45 27.78 11.68
N GLN A 124 -2.40 27.48 10.37
CA GLN A 124 -2.66 26.12 9.86
C GLN A 124 -1.49 25.14 10.13
N GLN A 125 -0.27 25.65 10.30
CA GLN A 125 0.92 24.81 10.46
C GLN A 125 1.07 24.12 11.84
N ARG A 126 0.43 24.60 12.91
CA ARG A 126 0.53 23.96 14.25
C ARG A 126 -0.21 22.61 14.33
N GLY A 127 -1.26 22.40 13.54
CA GLY A 127 -1.97 21.12 13.48
C GLY A 127 -1.19 20.00 12.78
N ASN A 128 -0.29 20.38 11.87
CA ASN A 128 0.50 19.44 11.06
C ASN A 128 1.75 18.94 11.79
N ASP A 129 2.26 19.67 12.78
CA ASP A 129 3.49 19.28 13.51
C ASP A 129 3.38 17.94 14.22
N ARG A 130 2.23 17.66 14.86
CA ARG A 130 2.02 16.40 15.56
C ARG A 130 2.01 15.22 14.58
N GLN A 131 1.38 15.41 13.43
CA GLN A 131 1.37 14.42 12.34
C GLN A 131 2.78 14.21 11.77
N HIS A 132 3.53 15.28 11.51
CA HIS A 132 4.92 15.16 11.03
C HIS A 132 5.84 14.49 12.05
N ARG A 133 5.63 14.72 13.35
CA ARG A 133 6.36 14.02 14.43
C ARG A 133 6.03 12.54 14.45
N GLU A 134 4.76 12.18 14.31
CA GLU A 134 4.29 10.80 14.27
C GLU A 134 4.87 10.04 13.06
N VAL A 135 4.83 10.64 11.87
CA VAL A 135 5.44 10.11 10.64
C VAL A 135 6.93 9.82 10.84
N LEU A 136 7.67 10.72 11.50
CA LEU A 136 9.08 10.51 11.81
C LEU A 136 9.34 9.66 13.06
N LYS A 137 8.29 9.16 13.72
CA LYS A 137 8.38 8.43 15.00
C LYS A 137 9.14 9.21 16.07
N LEU A 138 8.94 10.52 16.10
CA LEU A 138 9.49 11.45 17.07
C LEU A 138 8.48 11.71 18.20
N PRO A 139 8.94 12.10 19.40
CA PRO A 139 8.05 12.48 20.49
C PRO A 139 7.02 13.54 20.06
N ALA A 140 5.74 13.26 20.31
CA ALA A 140 4.63 14.13 19.93
C ALA A 140 4.75 15.53 20.55
N GLU A 141 5.32 15.60 21.75
CA GLU A 141 5.48 16.84 22.52
C GLU A 141 6.95 17.12 22.86
N GLY A 142 7.24 18.37 23.21
CA GLY A 142 8.57 18.81 23.64
C GLY A 142 9.45 19.38 22.52
N SER A 143 10.58 19.99 22.90
CA SER A 143 11.53 20.63 21.99
C SER A 143 12.30 19.59 21.16
N LEU A 144 12.27 19.70 19.84
CA LEU A 144 13.07 18.87 18.94
C LEU A 144 14.28 19.64 18.43
N LYS A 145 15.46 19.01 18.49
CA LYS A 145 16.67 19.52 17.83
C LYS A 145 16.68 19.06 16.37
N ALA A 146 17.20 19.90 15.47
CA ALA A 146 17.40 19.56 14.06
C ALA A 146 18.19 18.25 13.86
N THR A 147 19.12 17.94 14.77
CA THR A 147 19.88 16.68 14.76
C THR A 147 19.01 15.45 15.01
N GLN A 148 18.00 15.55 15.87
CA GLN A 148 17.05 14.45 16.15
C GLN A 148 16.14 14.21 14.95
N ILE A 149 15.64 15.29 14.31
CA ILE A 149 14.82 15.22 13.10
C ILE A 149 15.58 14.53 11.96
N LYS A 150 16.83 14.97 11.70
CA LYS A 150 17.70 14.36 10.66
C LYS A 150 18.08 12.91 10.98
N ALA A 151 18.23 12.54 12.26
CA ALA A 151 18.54 11.16 12.65
C ALA A 151 17.34 10.22 12.43
N ALA A 152 16.13 10.65 12.81
CA ALA A 152 14.90 9.90 12.58
C ALA A 152 14.63 9.72 11.08
N TYR A 153 14.75 10.80 10.31
CA TYR A 153 14.62 10.75 8.85
C TYR A 153 15.59 9.74 8.21
N ARG A 154 16.88 9.77 8.54
CA ARG A 154 17.87 8.85 7.93
C ARG A 154 17.52 7.38 8.16
N LYS A 155 17.04 7.03 9.34
CA LYS A 155 16.62 5.65 9.67
C LYS A 155 15.43 5.20 8.83
N LEU A 156 14.42 6.07 8.67
CA LEU A 156 13.22 5.75 7.89
C LEU A 156 13.49 5.79 6.39
N ALA A 157 14.32 6.72 5.92
CA ALA A 157 14.72 6.87 4.53
C ALA A 157 15.47 5.63 4.03
N GLN A 158 16.34 5.03 4.84
CA GLN A 158 17.00 3.76 4.49
C GLN A 158 16.01 2.59 4.40
N LYS A 159 14.99 2.56 5.27
CA LYS A 159 13.98 1.50 5.29
C LYS A 159 12.98 1.60 4.15
N PHE A 160 12.55 2.81 3.82
CA PHE A 160 11.50 3.07 2.85
C PHE A 160 12.06 3.48 1.48
N HIS A 161 13.38 3.41 1.29
CA HIS A 161 13.96 3.73 0.00
C HIS A 161 13.40 2.79 -1.09
N PRO A 162 12.89 3.32 -2.22
CA PRO A 162 12.34 2.49 -3.30
C PRO A 162 13.37 1.50 -3.85
N ASP A 163 14.64 1.90 -3.96
CA ASP A 163 15.73 1.01 -4.42
C ASP A 163 16.05 -0.13 -3.43
N ALA A 164 15.62 -0.03 -2.17
CA ALA A 164 15.78 -1.07 -1.17
C ALA A 164 14.51 -1.93 -1.00
N GLY A 165 13.53 -1.79 -1.91
CA GLY A 165 12.23 -2.46 -1.83
C GLY A 165 11.23 -1.81 -0.85
N GLY A 166 11.50 -0.58 -0.41
CA GLY A 166 10.62 0.19 0.45
C GLY A 166 9.50 0.91 -0.32
N SER A 167 8.44 1.32 0.40
CA SER A 167 7.34 2.11 -0.19
C SER A 167 7.80 3.54 -0.45
N GLN A 168 7.68 3.96 -1.71
CA GLN A 168 8.03 5.31 -2.12
C GLN A 168 7.07 6.35 -1.54
N GLU A 169 5.80 5.97 -1.30
CA GLU A 169 4.82 6.81 -0.60
C GLU A 169 5.30 7.14 0.81
N GLN A 170 5.74 6.11 1.55
CA GLN A 170 6.32 6.28 2.88
C GLN A 170 7.60 7.14 2.84
N PHE A 171 8.41 7.01 1.78
CA PHE A 171 9.60 7.83 1.59
C PHE A 171 9.28 9.32 1.37
N VAL A 172 8.23 9.65 0.61
CA VAL A 172 7.78 11.04 0.42
C VAL A 172 7.20 11.60 1.71
N GLU A 173 6.37 10.82 2.41
CA GLU A 173 5.72 11.24 3.64
C GLU A 173 6.76 11.63 4.72
N ILE A 174 7.78 10.81 4.94
CA ILE A 174 8.88 11.12 5.88
C ILE A 174 9.71 12.31 5.42
N THR A 175 9.81 12.56 4.11
CA THR A 175 10.57 13.68 3.55
C THR A 175 9.83 15.00 3.77
N VAL A 176 8.53 15.03 3.51
CA VAL A 176 7.65 16.18 3.80
C VAL A 176 7.67 16.48 5.30
N ALA A 177 7.51 15.46 6.15
CA ALA A 177 7.53 15.61 7.60
C ALA A 177 8.87 16.16 8.13
N ARG A 178 10.00 15.69 7.58
CA ARG A 178 11.33 16.22 7.90
C ARG A 178 11.44 17.71 7.59
N ASP A 179 11.03 18.11 6.40
CA ASP A 179 11.21 19.48 5.93
C ASP A 179 10.37 20.47 6.75
N ALA A 180 9.11 20.12 7.01
CA ALA A 180 8.23 20.94 7.85
C ALA A 180 8.79 21.11 9.28
N LEU A 181 9.35 20.04 9.87
CA LEU A 181 9.93 20.12 11.22
C LEU A 181 11.28 20.86 11.25
N LEU A 182 12.08 20.77 10.19
CA LEU A 182 13.36 21.51 10.11
C LEU A 182 13.16 23.01 9.93
N GLU A 183 12.14 23.44 9.18
CA GLU A 183 11.80 24.86 9.02
C GLU A 183 11.43 25.51 10.36
N ARG A 184 10.85 24.75 11.29
CA ARG A 184 10.49 25.22 12.64
C ARG A 184 11.59 25.12 13.67
N ALA A 185 12.52 24.19 13.49
CA ALA A 185 13.66 23.99 14.37
C ALA A 185 14.83 24.94 14.06
N SER A 186 14.69 25.80 13.05
CA SER A 186 15.70 26.77 12.60
C SER A 186 15.37 28.20 13.00
#